data_AF-A0A2V7HDR8-F1
#
_entry.id   AF-A0A2V7HDR8-F1
#
_cell.length_a   1.000
_cell.length_b   1.000
_cell.length_c   1.000
_cell.angle_alpha   90.00
_cell.angle_beta   90.00
_cell.angle_gamma   90.00
#
_symmetry.space_group_name_H-M   'P 1'
#
loop_
_entity.id
_entity.type
_entity.pdbx_description
1 polymer ?
#
loop_
_entity_poly.entity_id
_entity_poly.type
_entity_poly.pdbx_seq_one_letter_code
_entity_poly.pdbx_strand_id
1 'polypeptide(L)'
;MSSRSSRRAFVLGMLALGLPVRAGADGIHGGLRDAFGPRFDARPNLREPRRRRHRGQGVTDHLRRWNEIAIDASGFDHTPVPPGDPRVFGEQLGPGRSSRALAIVHIAMFDAVNAVVGGYQ
;
A
#
# COMPACT_ATOMS: atom_id res chain seq x y z
N MET A 1 -5.79 39.81 28.56
CA MET A 1 -4.98 39.85 27.32
C MET A 1 -4.11 38.58 27.09
N SER A 2 -4.45 37.41 27.66
CA SER A 2 -3.61 36.19 27.55
C SER A 2 -4.38 34.99 26.95
N SER A 3 -4.90 35.13 25.72
CA SER A 3 -5.68 34.05 25.06
C SER A 3 -5.30 33.86 23.57
N ARG A 4 -4.88 34.93 22.90
CA ARG A 4 -4.49 34.88 21.47
C ARG A 4 -3.13 34.22 21.21
N SER A 5 -2.21 34.26 22.18
CA SER A 5 -0.85 33.70 22.03
C SER A 5 -0.86 32.16 22.07
N SER A 6 -1.63 31.57 23.00
CA SER A 6 -1.74 30.10 23.16
C SER A 6 -2.42 29.43 21.95
N ARG A 7 -3.46 30.05 21.38
CA ARG A 7 -4.12 29.53 20.17
C ARG A 7 -3.22 29.56 18.94
N ARG A 8 -2.34 30.56 18.81
CA ARG A 8 -1.38 30.64 17.70
C ARG A 8 -0.27 29.61 17.83
N ALA A 9 0.21 29.36 19.05
CA ALA A 9 1.19 28.30 19.32
C ALA A 9 0.60 26.90 19.03
N PHE A 10 -0.67 26.67 19.34
CA PHE A 10 -1.34 25.41 19.08
C PHE A 10 -1.57 25.15 17.58
N VAL A 11 -1.93 26.19 16.81
CA VAL A 11 -2.12 26.09 15.35
C VAL A 11 -0.78 25.90 14.63
N LEU A 12 0.31 26.54 15.09
CA LEU A 12 1.66 26.28 14.55
C LEU A 12 2.17 24.87 14.89
N GLY A 13 1.83 24.34 16.07
CA GLY A 13 2.16 22.96 16.46
C GLY A 13 1.45 21.90 15.61
N MET A 14 0.17 22.10 15.28
CA MET A 14 -0.57 21.23 14.35
C MET A 14 -0.03 21.30 12.91
N LEU A 15 0.43 22.47 12.46
CA LEU A 15 0.99 22.63 11.12
C LEU A 15 2.37 21.95 10.97
N ALA A 16 3.18 21.93 12.04
CA ALA A 16 4.49 21.28 12.05
C ALA A 16 4.41 19.74 12.07
N LEU A 17 3.34 19.17 12.63
CA LEU A 17 3.05 17.72 12.60
C LEU A 17 2.35 17.26 11.32
N GLY A 18 1.89 18.20 10.49
CA GLY A 18 1.17 17.92 9.24
C GLY A 18 2.05 17.91 7.99
N LEU A 19 3.37 18.08 8.12
CA LEU A 19 4.28 17.91 6.99
C LEU A 19 4.24 16.41 6.60
N PRO A 20 3.73 16.06 5.40
CA PRO A 20 3.89 14.71 4.92
C PRO A 20 5.38 14.53 4.71
N VAL A 21 6.04 13.80 5.62
CA VAL A 21 7.32 13.19 5.30
C VAL A 21 7.04 12.39 4.04
N ARG A 22 7.56 12.86 2.91
CA ARG A 22 7.64 12.03 1.71
C ARG A 22 8.67 10.95 2.03
N ALA A 23 8.25 9.95 2.78
CA ALA A 23 8.94 8.67 2.88
C ALA A 23 8.65 7.92 1.57
N GLY A 24 9.11 8.50 0.45
CA GLY A 24 9.30 7.71 -0.75
C GLY A 24 10.42 6.75 -0.42
N ALA A 25 10.15 5.46 -0.48
CA ALA A 25 11.26 4.53 -0.58
C ALA A 25 11.90 4.82 -1.94
N ASP A 26 13.21 5.10 -2.01
CA ASP A 26 13.91 5.34 -3.28
C ASP A 26 13.97 4.10 -4.20
N GLY A 27 13.22 3.05 -3.86
CA GLY A 27 13.24 1.75 -4.51
C GLY A 27 14.54 1.01 -4.25
N ILE A 28 14.63 -0.20 -4.78
CA ILE A 28 15.88 -0.98 -4.72
C ILE A 28 16.68 -0.68 -5.99
N HIS A 29 17.63 0.24 -5.87
CA HIS A 29 18.40 0.78 -7.01
C HIS A 29 19.20 -0.27 -7.79
N GLY A 30 19.72 -1.32 -7.15
CA GLY A 30 20.41 -2.41 -7.84
C GLY A 30 19.49 -3.50 -8.38
N GLY A 31 18.18 -3.26 -8.36
CA GLY A 31 17.19 -4.09 -9.02
C GLY A 31 17.03 -5.48 -8.39
N LEU A 32 16.62 -6.45 -9.22
CA LEU A 32 16.18 -7.77 -8.75
C LEU A 32 17.28 -8.56 -8.04
N ARG A 33 18.52 -8.50 -8.53
CA ARG A 33 19.65 -9.27 -7.98
C ARG A 33 20.09 -8.76 -6.62
N ASP A 34 19.98 -7.46 -6.38
CA ASP A 34 20.23 -6.87 -5.06
C ASP A 34 19.09 -7.20 -4.09
N ALA A 35 17.85 -7.22 -4.59
CA ALA A 35 16.67 -7.55 -3.79
C ALA A 35 16.62 -9.03 -3.35
N PHE A 36 16.93 -9.97 -4.25
CA PHE A 36 16.70 -11.41 -4.04
C PHE A 36 17.98 -12.27 -4.11
N GLY A 37 19.08 -11.71 -4.61
CA GLY A 37 20.35 -12.41 -4.79
C GLY A 37 20.59 -12.89 -6.22
N PRO A 38 21.81 -13.38 -6.51
CA PRO A 38 22.28 -13.66 -7.88
C PRO A 38 21.60 -14.85 -8.57
N ARG A 39 20.80 -15.64 -7.83
CA ARG A 39 20.07 -16.80 -8.36
C ARG A 39 18.70 -16.43 -8.94
N PHE A 40 18.29 -15.17 -8.83
CA PHE A 40 16.98 -14.70 -9.29
C PHE A 40 17.16 -13.75 -10.49
N ASP A 41 16.36 -13.99 -11.53
CA ASP A 41 16.32 -13.18 -12.74
C ASP A 41 14.86 -12.88 -13.13
N ALA A 42 14.67 -11.76 -13.84
CA ALA A 42 13.35 -11.33 -14.28
C ALA A 42 12.82 -12.32 -15.31
N ARG A 43 11.57 -12.75 -15.15
CA ARG A 43 10.91 -13.57 -16.18
C ARG A 43 10.37 -12.66 -17.29
N PRO A 44 10.83 -12.81 -18.54
CA PRO A 44 10.45 -11.89 -19.63
C PRO A 44 9.00 -12.04 -20.10
N ASN A 45 8.36 -13.19 -19.83
CA ASN A 45 7.02 -13.50 -20.31
C ASN A 45 6.10 -13.92 -19.15
N LEU A 46 5.51 -12.94 -18.47
CA LEU A 46 4.36 -13.19 -17.61
C LEU A 46 3.10 -13.25 -18.50
N ARG A 47 2.44 -14.41 -18.55
CA ARG A 47 1.06 -14.47 -19.03
C ARG A 47 0.24 -13.53 -18.15
N GLU A 48 -0.57 -12.67 -18.75
CA GLU A 48 -1.52 -11.86 -17.99
C GLU A 48 -2.34 -12.79 -17.07
N PRO A 49 -2.33 -12.54 -15.75
CA PRO A 49 -3.17 -13.28 -14.84
C PRO A 49 -4.61 -13.16 -15.33
N ARG A 50 -5.30 -14.29 -15.48
CA ARG A 50 -6.73 -14.29 -15.75
C ARG A 50 -7.41 -13.64 -14.56
N ARG A 51 -7.73 -12.34 -14.66
CA ARG A 51 -8.47 -11.62 -13.63
C ARG A 51 -9.77 -12.38 -13.36
N ARG A 52 -9.93 -12.90 -12.15
CA ARG A 52 -11.20 -13.53 -11.77
C ARG A 52 -12.21 -12.40 -11.65
N ARG A 53 -13.16 -12.35 -12.58
CA ARG A 53 -14.26 -11.38 -12.49
C ARG A 53 -15.14 -11.75 -11.30
N HIS A 54 -14.93 -11.08 -10.19
CA HIS A 54 -15.86 -11.06 -9.07
C HIS A 54 -17.07 -10.24 -9.51
N ARG A 55 -18.12 -10.91 -10.00
CA ARG A 55 -19.33 -10.31 -10.57
C ARG A 55 -20.45 -10.07 -9.55
N GLY A 56 -20.25 -10.46 -8.29
CA GLY A 56 -21.24 -10.24 -7.24
C GLY A 56 -21.16 -8.82 -6.67
N GLN A 57 -22.30 -8.34 -6.16
CA GLN A 57 -22.45 -7.01 -5.56
C GLN A 57 -22.55 -7.08 -4.02
N GLY A 58 -22.28 -8.24 -3.42
CA GLY A 58 -22.36 -8.44 -1.98
C GLY A 58 -21.11 -7.92 -1.25
N VAL A 59 -21.25 -7.62 0.05
CA VAL A 59 -20.13 -7.19 0.91
C VAL A 59 -18.95 -8.17 0.83
N THR A 60 -19.21 -9.48 0.88
CA THR A 60 -18.18 -10.52 0.75
C THR A 60 -17.45 -10.48 -0.59
N ASP A 61 -18.14 -10.16 -1.68
CA ASP A 61 -17.51 -10.02 -3.00
C ASP A 61 -16.61 -8.79 -3.07
N HIS A 62 -17.04 -7.68 -2.45
CA HIS A 62 -16.22 -6.49 -2.29
C HIS A 62 -14.97 -6.76 -1.44
N LEU A 63 -15.12 -7.48 -0.32
CA LEU A 63 -13.99 -7.89 0.52
C LEU A 63 -12.99 -8.75 -0.27
N ARG A 64 -13.48 -9.74 -1.02
CA ARG A 64 -12.61 -10.60 -1.84
C ARG A 64 -11.91 -9.83 -2.95
N ARG A 65 -12.62 -8.89 -3.60
CA ARG A 65 -12.04 -8.03 -4.64
C ARG A 65 -10.93 -7.13 -4.10
N TRP A 66 -11.14 -6.49 -2.95
CA TRP A 66 -10.11 -5.64 -2.35
C TRP A 66 -8.91 -6.45 -1.84
N ASN A 67 -9.14 -7.66 -1.33
CA ASN A 67 -8.07 -8.59 -1.01
C ASN A 67 -7.26 -8.99 -2.26
N GLU A 68 -7.91 -9.30 -3.38
CA GLU A 68 -7.23 -9.59 -4.66
C GLU A 68 -6.36 -8.40 -5.10
N ILE A 69 -6.90 -7.18 -5.06
CA ILE A 69 -6.15 -5.95 -5.39
C ILE A 69 -4.93 -5.77 -4.47
N ALA A 70 -5.09 -5.99 -3.17
CA ALA A 70 -3.99 -5.84 -2.20
C ALA A 70 -2.87 -6.87 -2.42
N ILE A 71 -3.23 -8.12 -2.73
CA ILE A 71 -2.27 -9.18 -3.06
C ILE A 71 -1.56 -8.87 -4.38
N ASP A 72 -2.31 -8.46 -5.41
CA ASP A 72 -1.73 -8.10 -6.72
C ASP A 72 -0.76 -6.91 -6.58
N ALA A 73 -1.11 -5.89 -5.79
CA ALA A 73 -0.23 -4.76 -5.49
C ALA A 73 1.06 -5.20 -4.79
N SER A 74 0.95 -6.10 -3.79
CA SER A 74 2.12 -6.72 -3.17
C SER A 74 2.97 -7.49 -4.20
N GLY A 75 2.34 -8.21 -5.13
CA GLY A 75 3.04 -8.88 -6.23
C GLY A 75 3.81 -7.92 -7.14
N PHE A 76 3.24 -6.73 -7.43
CA PHE A 76 3.95 -5.70 -8.19
C PHE A 76 5.19 -5.18 -7.47
N ASP A 77 5.15 -5.01 -6.15
CA ASP A 77 6.34 -4.63 -5.37
C ASP A 77 7.46 -5.67 -5.41
N HIS A 78 7.16 -6.93 -5.72
CA HIS A 78 8.14 -8.01 -5.86
C HIS A 78 8.53 -8.28 -7.33
N THR A 79 8.01 -7.50 -8.27
CA THR A 79 8.29 -7.65 -9.69
C THR A 79 9.04 -6.42 -10.19
N PRO A 80 10.24 -6.58 -10.80
CA PRO A 80 10.96 -5.46 -11.40
C PRO A 80 10.10 -4.73 -12.43
N VAL A 81 10.17 -3.41 -12.41
CA VAL A 81 9.45 -2.57 -13.36
C VAL A 81 10.13 -2.63 -14.74
N PRO A 82 9.36 -2.68 -15.85
CA PRO A 82 9.93 -2.59 -17.18
C PRO A 82 10.69 -1.25 -17.39
N PRO A 83 11.69 -1.21 -18.28
CA PRO A 83 12.34 0.04 -18.65
C PRO A 83 11.33 1.10 -19.12
N GLY A 84 11.42 2.30 -18.57
CA GLY A 84 10.54 3.44 -18.92
C GLY A 84 9.21 3.49 -18.17
N ASP A 85 8.91 2.52 -17.30
CA ASP A 85 7.76 2.57 -16.40
C ASP A 85 8.07 3.51 -15.20
N PRO A 86 7.19 4.45 -14.84
CA PRO A 86 7.44 5.42 -13.76
C PRO A 86 7.31 4.82 -12.35
N ARG A 87 6.85 3.56 -12.21
CA ARG A 87 6.71 2.90 -10.91
C ARG A 87 8.07 2.64 -10.25
N VAL A 88 8.09 2.66 -8.92
CA VAL A 88 9.27 2.35 -8.12
C VAL A 88 9.28 0.87 -7.77
N PHE A 89 10.39 0.18 -8.01
CA PHE A 89 10.54 -1.23 -7.65
C PHE A 89 10.80 -1.39 -6.13
N GLY A 90 9.97 -2.20 -5.47
CA GLY A 90 10.19 -2.63 -4.09
C GLY A 90 9.69 -1.67 -3.01
N GLU A 91 8.64 -0.89 -3.28
CA GLU A 91 8.13 0.08 -2.31
C GLU A 91 7.64 -0.57 -1.02
N GLN A 92 7.07 -1.78 -1.05
CA GLN A 92 6.79 -2.58 0.15
C GLN A 92 7.44 -3.98 0.09
N LEU A 93 8.61 -4.11 -0.53
CA LEU A 93 9.28 -5.41 -0.70
C LEU A 93 9.52 -6.13 0.64
N GLY A 94 9.29 -7.44 0.62
CA GLY A 94 9.75 -8.35 1.66
C GLY A 94 8.71 -8.59 2.74
N PRO A 95 8.85 -9.68 3.51
CA PRO A 95 7.77 -10.21 4.35
C PRO A 95 7.25 -9.17 5.35
N GLY A 96 8.14 -8.45 6.05
CA GLY A 96 7.70 -7.49 7.07
C GLY A 96 6.92 -6.29 6.50
N ARG A 97 7.44 -5.66 5.44
CA ARG A 97 6.84 -4.45 4.84
C ARG A 97 5.55 -4.79 4.11
N SER A 98 5.54 -5.87 3.35
CA SER A 98 4.35 -6.38 2.69
C SER A 98 3.26 -6.79 3.69
N SER A 99 3.61 -7.51 4.76
CA SER A 99 2.63 -7.85 5.81
C SER A 99 2.05 -6.61 6.48
N ARG A 100 2.88 -5.61 6.76
CA ARG A 100 2.41 -4.32 7.31
C ARG A 100 1.46 -3.60 6.35
N ALA A 101 1.80 -3.54 5.07
CA ALA A 101 0.96 -2.92 4.05
C ALA A 101 -0.41 -3.62 3.94
N LEU A 102 -0.40 -4.96 3.88
CA LEU A 102 -1.64 -5.76 3.87
C LEU A 102 -2.47 -5.55 5.13
N ALA A 103 -1.84 -5.50 6.31
CA ALA A 103 -2.54 -5.26 7.57
C ALA A 103 -3.24 -3.89 7.59
N ILE A 104 -2.57 -2.83 7.12
CA ILE A 104 -3.17 -1.48 7.01
C ILE A 104 -4.42 -1.52 6.10
N VAL A 105 -4.32 -2.16 4.94
CA VAL A 105 -5.45 -2.29 4.00
C VAL A 105 -6.61 -3.05 4.64
N HIS A 106 -6.35 -4.19 5.28
CA HIS A 106 -7.41 -5.00 5.89
C HIS A 106 -8.08 -4.33 7.10
N ILE A 107 -7.33 -3.58 7.91
CA ILE A 107 -7.91 -2.76 8.99
C ILE A 107 -8.82 -1.68 8.40
N ALA A 108 -8.38 -0.97 7.37
CA ALA A 108 -9.21 0.05 6.72
C ALA A 108 -10.49 -0.55 6.10
N MET A 109 -10.40 -1.74 5.51
CA MET A 109 -11.57 -2.46 5.01
C MET A 109 -12.54 -2.85 6.12
N PHE A 110 -12.02 -3.34 7.26
CA PHE A 110 -12.82 -3.69 8.42
C PHE A 110 -13.57 -2.47 8.97
N ASP A 111 -12.86 -1.36 9.19
CA ASP A 111 -13.45 -0.11 9.67
C ASP A 111 -14.52 0.42 8.72
N ALA A 112 -14.25 0.41 7.40
CA ALA A 112 -15.19 0.88 6.40
C ALA A 112 -16.48 0.06 6.36
N VAL A 113 -16.39 -1.27 6.42
CA VAL A 113 -17.57 -2.15 6.44
C VAL A 113 -18.38 -1.91 7.70
N ASN A 114 -17.74 -1.84 8.86
CA ASN A 114 -18.43 -1.63 10.13
C ASN A 114 -19.10 -0.25 10.19
N ALA A 115 -18.46 0.80 9.66
CA ALA A 115 -19.04 2.13 9.61
C ALA A 115 -20.34 2.19 8.77
N VAL A 116 -20.44 1.37 7.73
CA VAL A 116 -21.63 1.32 6.85
C VAL A 116 -22.71 0.40 7.39
N VAL A 117 -22.34 -0.78 7.91
CA VAL A 117 -23.29 -1.82 8.34
C VAL A 117 -23.80 -1.61 9.77
N GLY A 118 -23.15 -0.75 10.56
CA GLY A 118 -23.57 -0.42 11.92
C GLY A 118 -22.78 -1.10 13.03
N GLY A 119 -21.53 -1.49 12.76
CA GLY A 119 -20.61 -2.08 13.73
C GLY A 119 -20.46 -3.60 13.61
N TYR A 120 -19.44 -4.12 14.31
CA TYR A 120 -19.22 -5.55 14.53
C TYR A 120 -19.77 -5.91 15.91
N GLN A 121 -20.49 -7.05 16.05
CA GLN A 121 -20.91 -7.61 17.33
C GLN A 121 -19.91 -8.64 17.83
#